data_AF-A0A923EW83-F1
#
_entry.id   AF-A0A923EW83-F1
#
_cell.length_a   1.000
_cell.length_b   1.000
_cell.length_c   1.000
_cell.angle_alpha   90.00
_cell.angle_beta   90.00
_cell.angle_gamma   90.00
#
_symmetry.space_group_name_H-M   'P 1'
#
loop_
_entity.id
_entity.type
_entity.pdbx_description
1 polymer ?
#
loop_
_entity_poly.entity_id
_entity_poly.type
_entity_poly.pdbx_seq_one_letter_code
_entity_poly.pdbx_strand_id
1 'polypeptide(L)'
;MPADPAPADPAAEPSPGPAEAPQAVFLDLDNTIIAGSSALAFARAFAAHGLIDRATVLRGAWAQLLLVLSGADAATMDTLRRRMTLVCEGWEVERVRGIVAGTLQEVIGPLVYPEAVRLIERHRARGSAVVLLSASGLEVVEPIAALVGVDRFRATTMRVVDGRYAGEIDFYCYGEGKARAAREIAAECGFDLARCAAYTDSITDLPLLEAVGMPAVVNPDRELRAVARERGWPVLGFVRAASRRDRLFRLRDRLSDRFSGGANSVLRAAAVTGGVLAVLAVGVTVSRSRR
;
A
#
# COMPACT_ATOMS: atom_id res chain seq x y z
N MET A 1 24.47 59.41 -14.18
CA MET A 1 24.29 57.95 -14.35
C MET A 1 24.08 57.37 -12.95
N PRO A 2 22.85 57.02 -12.55
CA PRO A 2 22.62 56.36 -11.27
C PRO A 2 23.13 54.91 -11.33
N ALA A 3 23.70 54.44 -10.22
CA ALA A 3 24.31 53.13 -10.08
C ALA A 3 23.29 51.98 -10.29
N ASP A 4 23.75 50.89 -10.91
CA ASP A 4 22.99 49.65 -11.10
C ASP A 4 22.49 49.09 -9.77
N PRO A 5 21.24 48.55 -9.71
CA PRO A 5 20.76 47.85 -8.53
C PRO A 5 21.53 46.54 -8.34
N ALA A 6 21.92 46.27 -7.10
CA ALA A 6 22.57 45.03 -6.70
C ALA A 6 21.69 43.79 -7.04
N PRO A 7 22.30 42.65 -7.42
CA PRO A 7 21.55 41.46 -7.79
C PRO A 7 20.78 40.89 -6.60
N ALA A 8 19.50 40.57 -6.84
CA ALA A 8 18.63 39.92 -5.87
C ALA A 8 19.19 38.56 -5.43
N ASP A 9 19.16 38.32 -4.12
CA ASP A 9 19.54 37.06 -3.48
C ASP A 9 18.64 35.90 -3.96
N PRO A 10 19.18 34.80 -4.51
CA PRO A 10 18.40 33.67 -5.00
C PRO A 10 17.92 32.71 -3.88
N ALA A 11 18.04 33.06 -2.60
CA ALA A 11 17.60 32.23 -1.48
C ALA A 11 16.22 32.60 -0.91
N ALA A 12 15.27 33.00 -1.75
CA ALA A 12 13.87 33.06 -1.35
C ALA A 12 13.30 31.63 -1.27
N GLU A 13 13.54 30.96 -0.14
CA GLU A 13 12.84 29.73 0.23
C GLU A 13 11.31 29.99 0.20
N PRO A 14 10.52 29.13 -0.46
CA PRO A 14 9.06 29.29 -0.44
C PRO A 14 8.52 29.12 1.00
N SER A 15 7.66 30.07 1.38
CA SER A 15 6.99 30.26 2.67
C SER A 15 6.31 28.99 3.24
N PRO A 16 6.13 28.89 4.58
CA PRO A 16 5.87 27.63 5.26
C PRO A 16 4.43 27.16 5.03
N GLY A 17 4.25 25.83 5.03
CA GLY A 17 2.95 25.21 5.29
C GLY A 17 2.37 25.68 6.65
N PRO A 18 1.13 25.28 6.99
CA PRO A 18 0.38 25.85 8.11
C PRO A 18 1.23 25.95 9.40
N ALA A 19 1.15 27.09 10.06
CA ALA A 19 1.99 27.51 11.19
C ALA A 19 1.93 26.58 12.43
N GLU A 20 1.01 25.63 12.44
CA GLU A 20 0.79 24.68 13.53
C GLU A 20 0.78 23.24 13.00
N ALA A 21 1.32 22.30 13.76
CA ALA A 21 1.29 20.89 13.40
C ALA A 21 -0.15 20.37 13.38
N PRO A 22 -0.48 19.39 12.51
CA PRO A 22 -1.80 18.77 12.53
C PRO A 22 -2.10 18.17 13.90
N GLN A 23 -3.36 18.21 14.34
CA GLN A 23 -3.78 17.55 15.59
C GLN A 23 -3.63 16.03 15.47
N ALA A 24 -4.02 15.48 14.33
CA ALA A 24 -3.86 14.07 14.00
C ALA A 24 -3.49 13.87 12.52
N VAL A 25 -2.87 12.72 12.26
CA VAL A 25 -2.46 12.28 10.93
C VAL A 25 -2.98 10.88 10.69
N PHE A 26 -3.80 10.74 9.66
CA PHE A 26 -4.32 9.48 9.18
C PHE A 26 -3.42 8.93 8.06
N LEU A 27 -2.89 7.73 8.24
CA LEU A 27 -1.97 7.10 7.31
C LEU A 27 -2.58 5.81 6.78
N ASP A 28 -2.59 5.67 5.46
CA ASP A 28 -2.76 4.36 4.86
C ASP A 28 -1.52 3.48 5.08
N LEU A 29 -1.69 2.17 4.97
CA LEU A 29 -0.65 1.18 5.16
C LEU A 29 0.00 0.71 3.85
N ASP A 30 -0.77 0.04 3.00
CA ASP A 30 -0.27 -0.60 1.78
C ASP A 30 0.16 0.49 0.78
N ASN A 31 1.30 0.31 0.10
CA ASN A 31 1.96 1.30 -0.78
C ASN A 31 2.27 2.70 -0.19
N THR A 32 1.84 2.98 1.04
CA THR A 32 2.02 4.26 1.73
C THR A 32 3.10 4.15 2.82
N ILE A 33 2.99 3.16 3.71
CA ILE A 33 4.00 2.88 4.76
C ILE A 33 4.87 1.70 4.36
N ILE A 34 4.28 0.68 3.74
CA ILE A 34 4.99 -0.48 3.23
C ILE A 34 4.96 -0.49 1.70
N ALA A 35 6.02 -0.99 1.08
CA ALA A 35 6.07 -1.17 -0.36
C ALA A 35 5.26 -2.42 -0.76
N GLY A 36 4.16 -2.22 -1.49
CA GLY A 36 3.26 -3.28 -1.92
C GLY A 36 2.11 -3.54 -0.93
N SER A 37 1.42 -4.66 -1.13
CA SER A 37 0.28 -5.06 -0.30
C SER A 37 0.68 -6.01 0.83
N SER A 38 0.27 -5.70 2.06
CA SER A 38 0.45 -6.55 3.24
C SER A 38 -0.26 -7.89 3.09
N ALA A 39 -1.47 -7.92 2.54
CA ALA A 39 -2.21 -9.16 2.30
C ALA A 39 -1.44 -10.11 1.35
N LEU A 40 -0.83 -9.57 0.29
CA LEU A 40 -0.01 -10.35 -0.62
C LEU A 40 1.33 -10.77 0.01
N ALA A 41 1.93 -9.91 0.83
CA ALA A 41 3.18 -10.20 1.51
C ALA A 41 3.07 -11.44 2.43
N PHE A 42 1.95 -11.58 3.16
CA PHE A 42 1.69 -12.74 4.03
C PHE A 42 1.16 -13.97 3.30
N ALA A 43 0.75 -13.88 2.03
CA ALA A 43 0.17 -15.00 1.30
C ALA A 43 1.08 -16.25 1.29
N ARG A 44 2.40 -16.06 1.15
CA ARG A 44 3.37 -17.17 1.20
C ARG A 44 3.48 -17.77 2.61
N ALA A 45 3.44 -16.94 3.65
CA ALA A 45 3.51 -17.41 5.04
C ALA A 45 2.28 -18.25 5.40
N PHE A 46 1.07 -17.78 5.04
CA PHE A 46 -0.16 -18.53 5.22
C PHE A 46 -0.19 -19.84 4.42
N ALA A 47 0.31 -19.83 3.20
CA ALA A 47 0.44 -21.06 2.39
C ALA A 47 1.44 -22.05 3.00
N ALA A 48 2.59 -21.58 3.50
CA ALA A 48 3.59 -22.42 4.15
C ALA A 48 3.04 -23.10 5.42
N HIS A 49 2.10 -22.45 6.09
CA HIS A 49 1.45 -22.97 7.29
C HIS A 49 0.12 -23.67 6.98
N GLY A 50 -0.21 -23.92 5.71
CA GLY A 50 -1.38 -24.72 5.31
C GLY A 50 -2.75 -24.04 5.52
N LEU A 51 -2.79 -22.71 5.69
CA LEU A 51 -4.05 -21.96 5.71
C LEU A 51 -4.59 -21.70 4.30
N ILE A 52 -3.69 -21.54 3.32
CA ILE A 52 -4.07 -21.40 1.91
C ILE A 52 -3.49 -22.58 1.14
N ASP A 53 -4.35 -23.36 0.49
CA ASP A 53 -3.89 -24.37 -0.46
C ASP A 53 -3.18 -23.68 -1.65
N ARG A 54 -2.10 -24.29 -2.16
CA ARG A 54 -1.30 -23.74 -3.26
C ARG A 54 -2.16 -23.49 -4.50
N ALA A 55 -3.19 -24.31 -4.74
CA ALA A 55 -4.15 -24.11 -5.82
C ALA A 55 -5.06 -22.88 -5.59
N THR A 56 -5.39 -22.56 -4.34
CA THR A 56 -6.14 -21.35 -3.96
C THR A 56 -5.26 -20.11 -4.08
N VAL A 57 -3.97 -20.17 -3.73
CA VAL A 57 -3.00 -19.08 -3.98
C VAL A 57 -2.87 -18.81 -5.48
N LEU A 58 -2.69 -19.84 -6.31
CA LEU A 58 -2.59 -19.66 -7.77
C LEU A 58 -3.87 -19.09 -8.36
N ARG A 59 -5.05 -19.59 -7.96
CA ARG A 59 -6.34 -19.05 -8.42
C ARG A 59 -6.56 -17.61 -7.95
N GLY A 60 -6.17 -17.28 -6.72
CA GLY A 60 -6.26 -15.92 -6.17
C GLY A 60 -5.31 -14.94 -6.86
N ALA A 61 -4.06 -15.35 -7.11
CA ALA A 61 -3.10 -14.56 -7.89
C ALA A 61 -3.57 -14.37 -9.34
N TRP A 62 -4.19 -15.38 -9.94
CA TRP A 62 -4.75 -15.28 -11.29
C TRP A 62 -5.98 -14.38 -11.34
N ALA A 63 -6.87 -14.46 -10.34
CA ALA A 63 -8.01 -13.57 -10.21
C ALA A 63 -7.58 -12.11 -9.96
N GLN A 64 -6.57 -11.88 -9.12
CA GLN A 64 -5.99 -10.55 -8.87
C GLN A 64 -5.34 -9.99 -10.14
N LEU A 65 -4.61 -10.81 -10.89
CA LEU A 65 -4.03 -10.42 -12.18
C LEU A 65 -5.12 -10.05 -13.19
N LEU A 66 -6.19 -10.85 -13.30
CA LEU A 66 -7.34 -10.55 -14.14
C LEU A 66 -8.09 -9.28 -13.71
N LEU A 67 -8.08 -8.94 -12.42
CA LEU A 67 -8.66 -7.72 -11.85
C LEU A 67 -7.89 -6.47 -12.24
N VAL A 68 -6.57 -6.52 -12.05
CA VAL A 68 -5.65 -5.45 -12.44
C VAL A 68 -5.70 -5.23 -13.96
N LEU A 69 -5.96 -6.29 -14.73
CA LEU A 69 -6.14 -6.22 -16.18
C LEU A 69 -7.56 -5.79 -16.62
N SER A 70 -8.59 -5.93 -15.78
CA SER A 70 -10.00 -5.71 -16.18
C SER A 70 -10.61 -4.38 -15.76
N GLY A 71 -9.96 -3.58 -14.90
CA GLY A 71 -10.44 -2.23 -14.55
C GLY A 71 -11.88 -2.23 -14.01
N ALA A 72 -12.11 -2.97 -12.93
CA ALA A 72 -13.45 -3.40 -12.53
C ALA A 72 -14.25 -2.37 -11.69
N ASP A 73 -15.54 -2.23 -12.02
CA ASP A 73 -16.56 -1.41 -11.37
C ASP A 73 -16.86 -1.79 -9.90
N ALA A 74 -17.43 -0.88 -9.12
CA ALA A 74 -17.67 -1.01 -7.67
C ALA A 74 -18.49 -2.25 -7.28
N ALA A 75 -19.49 -2.64 -8.09
CA ALA A 75 -20.29 -3.85 -7.86
C ALA A 75 -19.47 -5.15 -8.05
N THR A 76 -18.48 -5.11 -8.93
CA THR A 76 -17.54 -6.20 -9.15
C THR A 76 -16.60 -6.31 -7.96
N MET A 77 -16.13 -5.19 -7.42
CA MET A 77 -15.32 -5.14 -6.20
C MET A 77 -16.06 -5.68 -4.97
N ASP A 78 -17.34 -5.36 -4.79
CA ASP A 78 -18.13 -5.91 -3.66
C ASP A 78 -18.36 -7.43 -3.79
N THR A 79 -18.52 -7.93 -5.01
CA THR A 79 -18.61 -9.36 -5.31
C THR A 79 -17.29 -10.09 -5.06
N LEU A 80 -16.17 -9.47 -5.45
CA LEU A 80 -14.82 -10.00 -5.21
C LEU A 80 -14.46 -10.00 -3.73
N ARG A 81 -14.83 -8.94 -2.99
CA ARG A 81 -14.72 -8.85 -1.53
C ARG A 81 -15.45 -10.00 -0.84
N ARG A 82 -16.70 -10.26 -1.23
CA ARG A 82 -17.47 -11.42 -0.73
C ARG A 82 -16.81 -12.76 -1.07
N ARG A 83 -16.14 -12.87 -2.22
CA ARG A 83 -15.41 -14.10 -2.59
C ARG A 83 -14.09 -14.28 -1.84
N MET A 84 -13.38 -13.20 -1.53
CA MET A 84 -12.11 -13.26 -0.78
C MET A 84 -12.32 -13.60 0.69
N THR A 85 -13.42 -13.14 1.29
CA THR A 85 -13.76 -13.42 2.69
C THR A 85 -14.09 -14.89 2.94
N LEU A 86 -14.72 -15.56 1.96
CA LEU A 86 -14.94 -17.01 1.97
C LEU A 86 -13.65 -17.84 1.98
N VAL A 87 -12.52 -17.30 1.49
CA VAL A 87 -11.23 -18.01 1.52
C VAL A 87 -10.73 -18.19 2.96
N CYS A 88 -11.04 -17.23 3.82
CA CYS A 88 -10.61 -17.23 5.21
C CYS A 88 -11.65 -17.87 6.16
N GLU A 89 -12.83 -18.23 5.66
CA GLU A 89 -13.88 -18.86 6.46
C GLU A 89 -13.35 -20.13 7.14
N GLY A 90 -13.65 -20.27 8.43
CA GLY A 90 -13.23 -21.40 9.25
C GLY A 90 -11.78 -21.36 9.73
N TRP A 91 -10.96 -20.39 9.30
CA TRP A 91 -9.61 -20.24 9.83
C TRP A 91 -9.66 -19.89 11.32
N GLU A 92 -8.78 -20.51 12.10
CA GLU A 92 -8.61 -20.20 13.51
C GLU A 92 -7.84 -18.88 13.66
N VAL A 93 -8.43 -17.92 14.37
CA VAL A 93 -7.89 -16.56 14.51
C VAL A 93 -6.52 -16.58 15.19
N GLU A 94 -6.36 -17.39 16.24
CA GLU A 94 -5.08 -17.52 16.95
C GLU A 94 -3.98 -18.10 16.07
N ARG A 95 -4.32 -19.00 15.15
CA ARG A 95 -3.36 -19.52 14.18
C ARG A 95 -2.89 -18.44 13.22
N VAL A 96 -3.80 -17.57 12.76
CA VAL A 96 -3.46 -16.42 11.90
C VAL A 96 -2.55 -15.45 12.64
N ARG A 97 -2.91 -15.07 13.86
CA ARG A 97 -2.09 -14.20 14.73
C ARG A 97 -0.70 -14.78 14.95
N GLY A 98 -0.61 -16.08 15.25
CA GLY A 98 0.66 -16.78 15.44
C GLY A 98 1.55 -16.74 14.20
N ILE A 99 0.99 -16.96 13.00
CA ILE A 99 1.75 -16.88 11.74
C ILE A 99 2.22 -15.45 11.46
N VAL A 100 1.33 -14.46 11.61
CA VAL A 100 1.68 -13.05 11.40
C VAL A 100 2.79 -12.65 12.37
N ALA A 101 2.61 -12.87 13.67
CA ALA A 101 3.61 -12.52 14.69
C ALA A 101 4.96 -13.21 14.44
N GLY A 102 4.93 -14.50 14.07
CA GLY A 102 6.14 -15.28 13.81
C GLY A 102 6.89 -14.89 12.54
N THR A 103 6.24 -14.25 11.57
CA THR A 103 6.84 -13.91 10.26
C THR A 103 6.92 -12.42 9.98
N LEU A 104 6.41 -11.57 10.88
CA LEU A 104 6.26 -10.12 10.70
C LEU A 104 7.58 -9.45 10.29
N GLN A 105 8.67 -9.70 11.01
CA GLN A 105 9.95 -9.03 10.77
C GLN A 105 10.56 -9.41 9.42
N GLU A 106 10.46 -10.68 9.04
CA GLU A 106 10.97 -11.18 7.76
C GLU A 106 10.14 -10.71 6.58
N VAL A 107 8.81 -10.64 6.74
CA VAL A 107 7.87 -10.31 5.67
C VAL A 107 7.72 -8.80 5.50
N ILE A 108 7.51 -8.06 6.58
CA ILE A 108 7.17 -6.63 6.55
C ILE A 108 8.39 -5.73 6.72
N GLY A 109 9.35 -6.10 7.58
CA GLY A 109 10.53 -5.26 7.85
C GLY A 109 11.23 -4.74 6.59
N PRO A 110 11.52 -5.59 5.57
CA PRO A 110 12.14 -5.15 4.32
C PRO A 110 11.26 -4.28 3.40
N LEU A 111 9.95 -4.24 3.66
CA LEU A 111 8.98 -3.50 2.86
C LEU A 111 8.71 -2.10 3.41
N VAL A 112 8.97 -1.84 4.69
CA VAL A 112 8.74 -0.52 5.31
C VAL A 112 9.56 0.55 4.59
N TYR A 113 8.91 1.63 4.15
CA TYR A 113 9.58 2.79 3.60
C TYR A 113 10.30 3.56 4.71
N PRO A 114 11.62 3.79 4.61
CA PRO A 114 12.33 4.63 5.59
C PRO A 114 11.75 6.05 5.68
N GLU A 115 11.26 6.57 4.57
CA GLU A 115 10.58 7.86 4.46
C GLU A 115 9.27 7.90 5.26
N ALA A 116 8.52 6.80 5.30
CA ALA A 116 7.31 6.70 6.09
C ALA A 116 7.61 6.72 7.59
N VAL A 117 8.66 6.00 8.02
CA VAL A 117 9.13 6.05 9.42
C VAL A 117 9.51 7.48 9.81
N ARG A 118 10.30 8.17 8.99
CA ARG A 118 10.65 9.58 9.22
C ARG A 118 9.44 10.50 9.23
N LEU A 119 8.43 10.24 8.39
CA LEU A 119 7.19 11.01 8.39
C LEU A 119 6.43 10.85 9.71
N ILE A 120 6.28 9.62 10.19
CA ILE A 120 5.64 9.28 11.46
C ILE A 120 6.38 9.96 12.63
N GLU A 121 7.71 9.83 12.68
CA GLU A 121 8.55 10.44 13.72
C GLU A 121 8.42 11.97 13.76
N ARG A 122 8.43 12.63 12.59
CA ARG A 122 8.27 14.09 12.51
C ARG A 122 6.92 14.56 13.04
N HIS A 123 5.84 13.86 12.71
CA HIS A 123 4.50 14.21 13.20
C HIS A 123 4.40 14.01 14.72
N ARG A 124 4.92 12.88 15.24
CA ARG A 124 5.00 12.65 16.69
C ARG A 124 5.81 13.71 17.42
N ALA A 125 6.99 14.06 16.90
CA ALA A 125 7.86 15.07 17.50
C ALA A 125 7.20 16.46 17.57
N ARG A 126 6.19 16.71 16.74
CA ARG A 126 5.39 17.94 16.73
C ARG A 126 4.09 17.85 17.53
N GLY A 127 3.88 16.74 18.26
CA GLY A 127 2.70 16.53 19.11
C GLY A 127 1.46 16.03 18.35
N SER A 128 1.58 15.70 17.06
CA SER A 128 0.47 15.14 16.29
C SER A 128 0.20 13.69 16.67
N ALA A 129 -1.07 13.35 16.88
CA ALA A 129 -1.48 11.95 16.97
C ALA A 129 -1.29 11.25 15.60
N VAL A 130 -0.78 10.02 15.59
CA VAL A 130 -0.62 9.23 14.36
C VAL A 130 -1.58 8.06 14.41
N VAL A 131 -2.35 7.88 13.33
CA VAL A 131 -3.41 6.88 13.21
C VAL A 131 -3.27 6.12 11.91
N LEU A 132 -3.30 4.78 11.96
CA LEU A 132 -3.31 3.94 10.75
C LEU A 132 -4.73 3.55 10.34
N LEU A 133 -5.06 3.69 9.07
CA LEU A 133 -6.33 3.24 8.49
C LEU A 133 -6.02 2.31 7.32
N SER A 134 -6.44 1.05 7.38
CA SER A 134 -6.07 0.08 6.36
C SER A 134 -7.17 -0.91 6.03
N ALA A 135 -7.34 -1.20 4.74
CA ALA A 135 -8.28 -2.20 4.26
C ALA A 135 -7.84 -3.64 4.61
N SER A 136 -6.59 -3.84 5.02
CA SER A 136 -6.09 -5.14 5.48
C SER A 136 -6.72 -5.57 6.80
N GLY A 137 -6.67 -6.88 7.07
CA GLY A 137 -7.26 -7.47 8.27
C GLY A 137 -6.57 -6.99 9.55
N LEU A 138 -7.37 -6.87 10.62
CA LEU A 138 -6.94 -6.45 11.95
C LEU A 138 -5.68 -7.20 12.42
N GLU A 139 -5.67 -8.53 12.27
CA GLU A 139 -4.58 -9.40 12.72
C GLU A 139 -3.25 -9.14 11.99
N VAL A 140 -3.29 -8.46 10.85
CA VAL A 140 -2.11 -8.03 10.08
C VAL A 140 -1.73 -6.59 10.43
N VAL A 141 -2.71 -5.70 10.51
CA VAL A 141 -2.47 -4.26 10.71
C VAL A 141 -1.97 -3.96 12.11
N GLU A 142 -2.52 -4.60 13.15
CA GLU A 142 -2.11 -4.37 14.54
C GLU A 142 -0.61 -4.65 14.78
N PRO A 143 -0.05 -5.80 14.38
CA PRO A 143 1.39 -6.03 14.52
C PRO A 143 2.26 -5.06 13.71
N ILE A 144 1.80 -4.63 12.52
CA ILE A 144 2.53 -3.66 11.71
C ILE A 144 2.49 -2.27 12.36
N ALA A 145 1.34 -1.88 12.92
CA ALA A 145 1.19 -0.65 13.67
C ALA A 145 2.19 -0.59 14.82
N ALA A 146 2.28 -1.67 15.62
CA ALA A 146 3.28 -1.80 16.67
C ALA A 146 4.72 -1.71 16.14
N LEU A 147 5.01 -2.34 14.99
CA LEU A 147 6.34 -2.30 14.34
C LEU A 147 6.78 -0.87 13.98
N VAL A 148 5.86 -0.03 13.51
CA VAL A 148 6.13 1.40 13.20
C VAL A 148 5.83 2.34 14.38
N GLY A 149 5.60 1.76 15.56
CA GLY A 149 5.35 2.44 16.83
C GLY A 149 4.03 3.22 16.90
N VAL A 150 3.05 2.92 16.04
CA VAL A 150 1.73 3.57 16.00
C VAL A 150 0.74 2.83 16.90
N ASP A 151 0.22 3.54 17.90
CA ASP A 151 -0.70 2.95 18.90
C ASP A 151 -2.18 3.00 18.50
N ARG A 152 -2.55 3.85 17.53
CA ARG A 152 -3.94 4.01 17.08
C ARG A 152 -4.10 3.52 15.67
N PHE A 153 -5.07 2.63 15.45
CA PHE A 153 -5.37 2.13 14.12
C PHE A 153 -6.84 1.70 13.99
N ARG A 154 -7.32 1.61 12.74
CA ARG A 154 -8.56 0.93 12.37
C ARG A 154 -8.29 -0.04 11.22
N ALA A 155 -8.58 -1.30 11.54
CA ALA A 155 -8.55 -2.51 10.73
C ALA A 155 -9.78 -2.74 9.86
N THR A 156 -9.71 -3.52 8.78
CA THR A 156 -10.86 -4.36 8.41
C THR A 156 -11.00 -5.47 9.46
N THR A 157 -12.23 -5.69 9.95
CA THR A 157 -12.53 -6.72 10.95
C THR A 157 -13.49 -7.77 10.39
N MET A 158 -13.16 -9.03 10.63
CA MET A 158 -13.98 -10.18 10.27
C MET A 158 -14.84 -10.59 11.47
N ARG A 159 -16.05 -11.07 11.20
CA ARG A 159 -16.87 -11.73 12.22
C ARG A 159 -16.20 -13.01 12.68
N VAL A 160 -16.13 -13.19 14.00
CA VAL A 160 -15.54 -14.37 14.65
C VAL A 160 -16.60 -15.11 15.44
N VAL A 161 -16.70 -16.41 15.21
CA VAL A 161 -17.57 -17.34 15.96
C VAL A 161 -16.71 -18.52 16.41
N ASP A 162 -16.75 -18.85 17.70
CA ASP A 162 -15.97 -19.94 18.30
C ASP A 162 -14.46 -19.91 17.96
N GLY A 163 -13.89 -18.70 17.97
CA GLY A 163 -12.45 -18.50 17.67
C GLY A 163 -12.07 -18.64 16.20
N ARG A 164 -13.05 -18.72 15.29
CA ARG A 164 -12.84 -18.88 13.84
C ARG A 164 -13.53 -17.78 13.04
N TYR A 165 -12.98 -17.42 11.88
CA TYR A 165 -13.65 -16.47 10.99
C TYR A 165 -14.93 -17.07 10.40
N ALA A 166 -16.03 -16.32 10.47
CA ALA A 166 -17.34 -16.73 9.96
C ALA A 166 -17.53 -16.45 8.45
N GLY A 167 -16.51 -15.95 7.75
CA GLY A 167 -16.61 -15.59 6.33
C GLY A 167 -17.30 -14.25 6.05
N GLU A 168 -17.65 -13.50 7.09
CA GLU A 168 -18.31 -12.19 6.99
C GLU A 168 -17.43 -11.06 7.53
N ILE A 169 -17.55 -9.86 6.96
CA ILE A 169 -16.86 -8.63 7.43
C ILE A 169 -17.81 -7.85 8.34
N ASP A 170 -17.38 -7.52 9.56
CA ASP A 170 -18.11 -6.65 10.47
C ASP A 170 -17.83 -5.16 10.17
N PHE A 171 -16.57 -4.83 9.85
CA PHE A 171 -16.20 -3.49 9.40
C PHE A 171 -15.15 -3.54 8.29
N TYR A 172 -15.39 -2.81 7.20
CA TYR A 172 -14.49 -2.75 6.04
C TYR A 172 -13.82 -1.37 5.96
N CYS A 173 -12.52 -1.29 6.24
CA CYS A 173 -11.78 -0.03 6.31
C CYS A 173 -11.20 0.36 4.94
N TYR A 174 -12.07 0.59 3.96
CA TYR A 174 -11.72 0.88 2.57
C TYR A 174 -12.58 2.03 2.03
N GLY A 175 -11.96 2.99 1.34
CA GLY A 175 -12.62 4.17 0.80
C GLY A 175 -13.44 4.92 1.84
N GLU A 176 -14.77 4.99 1.68
CA GLU A 176 -15.67 5.59 2.67
C GLU A 176 -15.54 4.99 4.08
N GLY A 177 -15.17 3.71 4.19
CA GLY A 177 -14.89 3.08 5.48
C GLY A 177 -13.71 3.75 6.20
N LYS A 178 -12.67 4.18 5.48
CA LYS A 178 -11.56 4.94 6.07
C LYS A 178 -11.99 6.34 6.46
N ALA A 179 -12.75 7.04 5.61
CA ALA A 179 -13.26 8.37 5.92
C ALA A 179 -14.17 8.36 7.15
N ARG A 180 -15.02 7.33 7.28
CA ARG A 180 -15.84 7.09 8.47
C ARG A 180 -14.98 6.81 9.70
N ALA A 181 -13.99 5.93 9.62
CA ALA A 181 -13.08 5.65 10.73
C ALA A 181 -12.33 6.90 11.20
N ALA A 182 -11.87 7.75 10.26
CA ALA A 182 -11.23 9.02 10.59
C ALA A 182 -12.17 9.95 11.36
N ARG A 183 -13.44 10.08 10.92
CA ARG A 183 -14.48 10.84 11.60
C ARG A 183 -14.77 10.32 13.02
N GLU A 184 -14.89 9.00 13.17
CA GLU A 184 -15.13 8.36 14.47
C GLU A 184 -13.97 8.61 15.43
N ILE A 185 -12.72 8.42 14.99
CA ILE A 185 -11.52 8.68 15.83
C ILE A 185 -11.40 10.17 16.18
N ALA A 186 -11.68 11.05 15.22
CA ALA A 186 -11.67 12.49 15.46
C ALA A 186 -12.69 12.87 16.53
N ALA A 187 -13.90 12.32 16.48
CA ALA A 187 -14.92 12.52 17.51
C ALA A 187 -14.50 11.94 18.88
N GLU A 188 -13.95 10.72 18.91
CA GLU A 188 -13.45 10.06 20.13
C GLU A 188 -12.34 10.87 20.82
N CYS A 189 -11.47 11.52 20.04
CA CYS A 189 -10.29 12.21 20.55
C CYS A 189 -10.42 13.73 20.61
N GLY A 190 -11.55 14.30 20.16
CA GLY A 190 -11.76 15.74 20.08
C GLY A 190 -10.89 16.44 19.02
N PHE A 191 -10.54 15.75 17.94
CA PHE A 191 -9.80 16.35 16.82
C PHE A 191 -10.75 17.08 15.86
N ASP A 192 -10.31 18.23 15.38
CA ASP A 192 -10.92 18.91 14.23
C ASP A 192 -10.30 18.35 12.94
N LEU A 193 -11.12 17.73 12.09
CA LEU A 193 -10.64 17.17 10.82
C LEU A 193 -10.04 18.23 9.89
N ALA A 194 -10.49 19.49 9.97
CA ALA A 194 -9.87 20.60 9.23
C ALA A 194 -8.43 20.89 9.70
N ARG A 195 -8.06 20.42 10.90
CA ARG A 195 -6.70 20.48 11.46
C ARG A 195 -6.02 19.10 11.46
N CYS A 196 -6.53 18.13 10.71
CA CYS A 196 -5.92 16.82 10.52
C CYS A 196 -5.30 16.69 9.13
N ALA A 197 -4.32 15.79 9.01
CA ALA A 197 -3.71 15.42 7.74
C ALA A 197 -4.06 13.97 7.36
N ALA A 198 -4.02 13.67 6.07
CA ALA A 198 -4.17 12.30 5.57
C ALA A 198 -3.14 11.99 4.47
N TYR A 199 -2.65 10.75 4.45
CA TYR A 199 -1.68 10.24 3.48
C TYR A 199 -2.14 8.88 2.93
N THR A 200 -2.25 8.77 1.60
CA THR A 200 -2.66 7.54 0.88
C THR A 200 -2.08 7.54 -0.54
N ASP A 201 -1.99 6.35 -1.17
CA ASP A 201 -1.57 6.16 -2.55
C ASP A 201 -2.75 5.96 -3.53
N SER A 202 -3.95 5.69 -3.02
CA SER A 202 -5.06 5.19 -3.85
C SER A 202 -6.20 6.18 -4.02
N ILE A 203 -6.72 6.28 -5.25
CA ILE A 203 -7.94 7.05 -5.57
C ILE A 203 -9.15 6.59 -4.76
N THR A 204 -9.15 5.33 -4.32
CA THR A 204 -10.23 4.74 -3.53
C THR A 204 -10.43 5.46 -2.19
N ASP A 205 -9.36 6.06 -1.66
CA ASP A 205 -9.36 6.83 -0.41
C ASP A 205 -9.62 8.34 -0.63
N LEU A 206 -10.08 8.75 -1.82
CA LEU A 206 -10.47 10.14 -2.08
C LEU A 206 -11.44 10.69 -1.02
N PRO A 207 -12.46 9.95 -0.52
CA PRO A 207 -13.33 10.43 0.55
C PRO A 207 -12.59 10.75 1.87
N LEU A 208 -11.49 10.05 2.17
CA LEU A 208 -10.66 10.34 3.34
C LEU A 208 -9.87 11.64 3.13
N LEU A 209 -9.27 11.81 1.94
CA LEU A 209 -8.53 13.03 1.59
C LEU A 209 -9.44 14.27 1.57
N GLU A 210 -10.69 14.11 1.13
CA GLU A 210 -11.69 15.19 1.13
C GLU A 210 -12.22 15.54 2.52
N ALA A 211 -12.13 14.62 3.48
CA ALA A 211 -12.61 14.84 4.83
C ALA A 211 -11.65 15.66 5.70
N VAL A 212 -10.37 15.78 5.34
CA VAL A 212 -9.33 16.42 6.16
C VAL A 212 -8.87 17.76 5.57
N GLY A 213 -8.34 18.65 6.41
CA GLY A 213 -7.83 19.95 5.95
C GLY A 213 -6.44 19.92 5.33
N MET A 214 -5.63 18.88 5.57
CA MET A 214 -4.27 18.75 5.05
C MET A 214 -4.05 17.42 4.31
N PRO A 215 -4.69 17.22 3.15
CA PRO A 215 -4.47 16.03 2.33
C PRO A 215 -3.09 16.04 1.67
N ALA A 216 -2.44 14.89 1.64
CA ALA A 216 -1.22 14.64 0.89
C ALA A 216 -1.27 13.23 0.30
N VAL A 217 -0.63 13.01 -0.85
CA VAL A 217 -0.65 11.71 -1.52
C VAL A 217 0.76 11.12 -1.60
N VAL A 218 0.89 9.82 -1.42
CA VAL A 218 2.18 9.11 -1.38
C VAL A 218 2.22 8.11 -2.51
N ASN A 219 3.22 8.18 -3.39
CA ASN A 219 3.35 7.26 -4.54
C ASN A 219 2.03 7.04 -5.32
N PRO A 220 1.24 8.09 -5.63
CA PRO A 220 -0.15 7.93 -6.03
C PRO A 220 -0.31 7.16 -7.34
N ASP A 221 -1.41 6.41 -7.42
CA ASP A 221 -1.92 5.84 -8.66
C ASP A 221 -2.20 6.93 -9.72
N ARG A 222 -2.48 6.52 -10.96
CA ARG A 222 -2.63 7.44 -12.08
C ARG A 222 -3.79 8.42 -11.88
N GLU A 223 -4.90 7.96 -11.31
CA GLU A 223 -6.12 8.76 -11.14
C GLU A 223 -5.96 9.74 -9.98
N LEU A 224 -5.47 9.26 -8.83
CA LEU A 224 -5.19 10.10 -7.67
C LEU A 224 -4.13 11.16 -7.99
N ARG A 225 -3.13 10.83 -8.82
CA ARG A 225 -2.14 11.80 -9.28
C ARG A 225 -2.75 12.93 -10.11
N ALA A 226 -3.77 12.65 -10.90
CA ALA A 226 -4.48 13.68 -11.65
C ALA A 226 -5.24 14.61 -10.70
N VAL A 227 -5.98 14.04 -9.75
CA VAL A 227 -6.71 14.80 -8.72
C VAL A 227 -5.76 15.65 -7.87
N ALA A 228 -4.63 15.09 -7.42
CA ALA A 228 -3.66 15.82 -6.62
C ALA A 228 -3.07 17.02 -7.39
N ARG A 229 -2.83 16.90 -8.70
CA ARG A 229 -2.37 18.01 -9.54
C ARG A 229 -3.45 19.09 -9.70
N GLU A 230 -4.69 18.69 -9.94
CA GLU A 230 -5.82 19.61 -10.08
C GLU A 230 -6.06 20.41 -8.79
N ARG A 231 -5.99 19.74 -7.63
CA ARG A 231 -6.27 20.33 -6.32
C ARG A 231 -5.04 20.94 -5.62
N GLY A 232 -3.87 20.85 -6.25
CA GLY A 232 -2.61 21.33 -5.66
C GLY A 232 -2.17 20.57 -4.41
N TRP A 233 -2.58 19.32 -4.25
CA TRP A 233 -2.19 18.49 -3.09
C TRP A 233 -0.72 18.05 -3.19
N PRO A 234 0.03 18.08 -2.07
CA PRO A 234 1.40 17.60 -2.04
C PRO A 234 1.51 16.13 -2.47
N VAL A 235 2.48 15.84 -3.33
CA VAL A 235 2.82 14.48 -3.77
C VAL A 235 4.17 14.07 -3.20
N LEU A 236 4.18 13.03 -2.37
CA LEU A 236 5.38 12.47 -1.75
C LEU A 236 5.83 11.24 -2.54
N GLY A 237 7.12 11.14 -2.82
CA GLY A 237 7.73 9.97 -3.45
C GLY A 237 8.57 9.20 -2.44
N PHE A 238 8.13 8.00 -2.07
CA PHE A 238 8.89 7.11 -1.18
C PHE A 238 9.55 6.00 -1.98
N VAL A 239 10.82 5.75 -1.71
CA VAL A 239 11.61 4.77 -2.44
C VAL A 239 12.02 3.68 -1.48
N ARG A 240 11.74 2.42 -1.86
CA ARG A 240 12.24 1.29 -1.09
C ARG A 240 13.77 1.34 -1.07
N ALA A 241 14.36 1.18 0.11
CA ALA A 241 15.81 1.03 0.22
C ALA A 241 16.25 -0.16 -0.66
N ALA A 242 16.93 0.13 -1.76
CA ALA A 242 17.31 -0.91 -2.71
C ALA A 242 18.21 -1.94 -2.05
N SER A 243 17.80 -3.20 -2.13
CA SER A 243 18.76 -4.30 -2.10
C SER A 243 19.82 -4.05 -3.20
N ARG A 244 21.05 -4.56 -3.04
CA ARG A 244 22.11 -4.41 -4.07
C ARG A 244 21.65 -4.81 -5.49
N ARG A 245 20.66 -5.71 -5.62
CA ARG A 245 20.06 -6.12 -6.90
C ARG A 245 19.27 -4.99 -7.58
N ASP A 246 18.55 -4.17 -6.82
CA ASP A 246 17.70 -3.10 -7.38
C ASP A 246 18.54 -1.91 -7.89
N ARG A 247 19.78 -1.75 -7.40
CA ARG A 247 20.75 -0.76 -7.94
C ARG A 247 21.24 -1.13 -9.34
N LEU A 248 21.40 -2.42 -9.64
CA LEU A 248 21.80 -2.90 -10.98
C LEU A 248 20.67 -2.68 -12.00
N PHE A 249 19.42 -2.91 -11.61
CA PHE A 249 18.27 -2.61 -12.47
C PHE A 249 18.10 -1.11 -12.73
N ARG A 250 18.31 -0.25 -11.73
CA ARG A 250 18.31 1.21 -11.91
C ARG A 250 19.40 1.73 -12.85
N LEU A 251 20.54 1.04 -12.93
CA LEU A 251 21.59 1.37 -13.89
C LEU A 251 21.15 1.03 -15.32
N ARG A 252 20.46 -0.11 -15.49
CA ARG A 252 19.92 -0.56 -16.78
C ARG A 252 18.85 0.39 -17.33
N ASP A 253 17.91 0.83 -16.49
CA ASP A 253 16.83 1.73 -16.94
C ASP A 253 17.36 3.13 -17.27
N ARG A 254 18.34 3.65 -16.51
CA ARG A 254 19.02 4.92 -16.83
C ARG A 254 19.82 4.86 -18.13
N LEU A 255 20.34 3.69 -18.50
CA LEU A 255 20.98 3.48 -19.79
C LEU A 255 19.93 3.40 -20.90
N SER A 256 18.81 2.70 -20.68
CA SER A 256 17.69 2.62 -21.62
C SER A 256 17.08 3.99 -21.96
N ASP A 257 16.92 4.87 -20.96
CA ASP A 257 16.44 6.24 -21.17
C ASP A 257 17.44 7.10 -21.95
N ARG A 258 18.74 6.88 -21.78
CA ARG A 258 19.78 7.57 -22.57
C ARG A 258 19.85 7.09 -24.02
N PHE A 259 19.45 5.86 -24.30
CA PHE A 259 19.43 5.30 -25.67
C PHE A 259 18.07 5.41 -26.38
N SER A 260 17.04 5.93 -25.69
CA SER A 260 15.72 6.17 -26.29
C SER A 260 15.62 7.52 -27.03
N GLY A 261 16.63 8.38 -26.92
CA GLY A 261 16.76 9.65 -27.64
C GLY A 261 17.90 9.64 -28.66
N GLY A 262 17.76 8.85 -29.74
CA GLY A 262 18.73 8.86 -30.83
C GLY A 262 18.44 7.80 -31.88
N ALA A 263 17.97 8.22 -33.06
CA ALA A 263 17.67 7.37 -34.18
C ALA A 263 18.92 6.61 -34.69
N ASN A 264 18.86 5.28 -34.68
CA ASN A 264 19.27 4.48 -35.84
C ASN A 264 18.66 3.07 -35.78
N SER A 265 17.89 2.77 -36.82
CA SER A 265 17.02 1.62 -36.99
C SER A 265 17.79 0.40 -37.52
N VAL A 266 18.74 -0.14 -36.76
CA VAL A 266 19.32 -1.48 -37.05
C VAL A 266 19.78 -2.13 -35.74
N LEU A 267 18.85 -2.51 -34.85
CA LEU A 267 19.07 -3.60 -33.87
C LEU A 267 17.75 -3.95 -33.13
N ARG A 268 16.65 -4.13 -33.87
CA ARG A 268 15.36 -4.55 -33.30
C ARG A 268 15.14 -6.07 -33.26
N ALA A 269 16.16 -6.88 -33.55
CA ALA A 269 15.97 -8.33 -33.75
C ALA A 269 16.67 -9.25 -32.72
N ALA A 270 17.09 -8.76 -31.55
CA ALA A 270 17.77 -9.60 -30.56
C ALA A 270 17.37 -9.39 -29.09
N ALA A 271 16.15 -8.89 -28.83
CA ALA A 271 15.67 -8.64 -27.46
C ALA A 271 14.23 -9.13 -27.20
N VAL A 272 13.75 -10.14 -27.96
CA VAL A 272 12.43 -10.78 -27.75
C VAL A 272 12.56 -12.20 -27.17
N THR A 273 13.78 -12.71 -26.91
CA THR A 273 14.00 -14.13 -26.58
C THR A 273 14.83 -14.40 -25.33
N GLY A 274 14.86 -13.49 -24.35
CA GLY A 274 15.78 -13.62 -23.22
C GLY A 274 15.24 -13.18 -21.86
N GLY A 275 14.44 -14.04 -21.25
CA GLY A 275 14.55 -14.28 -19.81
C GLY A 275 13.49 -13.67 -18.89
N VAL A 276 13.12 -14.48 -17.88
CA VAL A 276 12.25 -14.24 -16.71
C VAL A 276 10.77 -14.57 -17.03
N LEU A 277 10.12 -15.62 -16.51
CA LEU A 277 10.29 -16.32 -15.24
C LEU A 277 9.72 -17.75 -15.28
N ALA A 278 10.45 -18.64 -14.63
CA ALA A 278 10.19 -20.06 -14.42
C ALA A 278 8.77 -20.38 -13.89
N VAL A 279 8.06 -21.23 -14.63
CA VAL A 279 7.01 -22.10 -14.10
C VAL A 279 7.55 -23.53 -14.25
N LEU A 280 8.18 -24.04 -13.19
CA LEU A 280 8.61 -25.45 -13.13
C LEU A 280 7.50 -26.29 -12.49
N ALA A 281 6.84 -27.04 -13.37
CA ALA A 281 6.49 -28.46 -13.26
C ALA A 281 5.92 -29.02 -11.94
N VAL A 282 4.65 -29.43 -11.99
CA VAL A 282 4.21 -30.73 -11.44
C VAL A 282 3.42 -31.44 -12.54
N GLY A 283 3.93 -32.58 -12.97
CA GLY A 283 3.41 -33.37 -14.08
C GLY A 283 2.12 -34.11 -13.73
N VAL A 284 1.23 -34.20 -14.72
CA VAL A 284 0.14 -35.18 -14.75
C VAL A 284 0.49 -36.19 -15.83
N THR A 285 1.00 -37.35 -15.44
CA THR A 285 1.10 -38.51 -16.33
C THR A 285 -0.19 -39.30 -16.19
N VAL A 286 -1.12 -39.13 -17.13
CA VAL A 286 -2.24 -40.05 -17.30
C VAL A 286 -1.71 -41.34 -17.90
N SER A 287 -1.64 -42.37 -17.05
CA SER A 287 -1.56 -43.76 -17.48
C SER A 287 -2.85 -44.14 -18.20
N ARG A 288 -2.75 -44.55 -19.47
CA ARG A 288 -3.74 -45.41 -20.13
C ARG A 288 -3.03 -46.64 -20.68
N SER A 289 -3.18 -47.75 -19.96
CA SER A 289 -2.83 -49.09 -20.43
C SER A 289 -3.99 -49.71 -21.21
N ARG A 290 -3.66 -50.27 -22.38
CA ARG A 290 -4.22 -51.48 -23.02
C ARG A 290 -5.73 -51.49 -23.35
N ARG A 291 -6.05 -51.61 -24.64
CA ARG A 291 -6.19 -52.90 -25.34
C ARG A 291 -5.96 -52.69 -26.84
#